data_AF-A0A3N5KMI8-F1
#
_entry.id   AF-A0A3N5KMI8-F1
#
_cell.length_a   1.000
_cell.length_b   1.000
_cell.length_c   1.000
_cell.angle_alpha   90.00
_cell.angle_beta   90.00
_cell.angle_gamma   90.00
#
_symmetry.space_group_name_H-M   'P 1'
#
loop_
_entity.id
_entity.type
_entity.pdbx_description
1 polymer ?
#
loop_
_entity_poly.entity_id
_entity_poly.type
_entity_poly.pdbx_seq_one_letter_code
_entity_poly.pdbx_strand_id
1 'polypeptide(L)'
;MTPGCPPNGECPVHGDQVVPRPPTVLCIDDDPLVLHCYRSFLAPQGYRVLTATDGLQGLALATEDRPDVILLDVLLRGLSGYDICRKCRRDPALREIPIILLTAWDHPSVGQTGRAAGAARTLQKPADPETIVAAIQQVLGLPCDPAAG
;
A
#
# COMPACT_ATOMS: atom_id res chain seq x y z
N MET A 1 -36.44 -48.52 -0.72
CA MET A 1 -35.49 -48.67 0.39
C MET A 1 -34.21 -47.97 -0.05
N THR A 2 -34.01 -46.74 0.41
CA THR A 2 -32.90 -45.85 0.03
C THR A 2 -31.64 -46.22 0.83
N PRO A 3 -30.43 -46.15 0.23
CA PRO A 3 -29.19 -46.37 0.95
C PRO A 3 -28.90 -45.19 1.90
N GLY A 4 -28.51 -45.54 3.12
CA GLY A 4 -28.33 -44.65 4.25
C GLY A 4 -27.11 -43.75 4.15
N CYS A 5 -27.27 -42.54 4.69
CA CYS A 5 -26.22 -41.58 5.01
C CYS A 5 -25.31 -42.13 6.12
N PRO A 6 -23.98 -41.91 6.08
CA PRO A 6 -23.09 -42.28 7.20
C PRO A 6 -23.31 -41.38 8.43
N PRO A 7 -23.14 -41.90 9.66
CA PRO A 7 -23.46 -41.18 10.92
C PRO A 7 -22.43 -40.14 11.39
N ASN A 8 -21.35 -39.88 10.63
CA ASN A 8 -20.35 -38.87 10.98
C ASN A 8 -20.50 -37.68 10.03
N GLY A 9 -21.23 -36.67 10.50
CA GLY A 9 -21.63 -35.48 9.75
C GLY A 9 -20.53 -34.47 9.53
N GLU A 10 -19.53 -34.82 8.73
CA GLU A 10 -18.61 -33.84 8.14
C GLU A 10 -19.13 -33.49 6.75
N CYS A 11 -20.07 -32.54 6.70
CA CYS A 11 -20.26 -31.76 5.49
C CYS A 11 -18.93 -31.05 5.21
N PRO A 12 -18.33 -31.16 4.01
CA PRO A 12 -17.23 -30.28 3.65
C PRO A 12 -17.78 -28.86 3.71
N VAL A 13 -17.35 -28.12 4.74
CA VAL A 13 -17.56 -26.68 4.81
C VAL A 13 -16.98 -26.14 3.51
N HIS A 14 -17.86 -25.63 2.65
CA HIS A 14 -17.44 -24.89 1.47
C HIS A 14 -16.66 -23.70 2.01
N GLY A 15 -15.33 -23.78 1.94
CA GLY A 15 -14.44 -22.72 2.37
C GLY A 15 -14.85 -21.47 1.63
N ASP A 16 -15.31 -20.49 2.41
CA ASP A 16 -15.59 -19.11 2.03
C ASP A 16 -14.53 -18.63 1.04
N GLN A 17 -14.81 -18.75 -0.26
CA GLN A 17 -13.94 -18.18 -1.28
C GLN A 17 -14.21 -16.68 -1.26
N VAL A 18 -13.58 -15.98 -0.32
CA VAL A 18 -13.49 -14.53 -0.36
C VAL A 18 -12.79 -14.20 -1.67
N VAL A 19 -13.54 -13.80 -2.69
CA VAL A 19 -12.96 -13.24 -3.92
C VAL A 19 -12.07 -12.08 -3.50
N PRO A 20 -10.73 -12.17 -3.65
CA PRO A 20 -9.85 -11.14 -3.14
C PRO A 20 -10.13 -9.86 -3.90
N ARG A 21 -10.62 -8.83 -3.19
CA ARG A 21 -10.77 -7.51 -3.78
C ARG A 21 -9.40 -6.99 -4.24
N PRO A 22 -9.34 -6.21 -5.32
CA PRO A 22 -8.09 -5.58 -5.73
C PRO A 22 -7.52 -4.76 -4.56
N PRO A 23 -6.23 -4.90 -4.22
CA PRO A 23 -5.62 -4.09 -3.17
C PRO A 23 -5.67 -2.61 -3.57
N THR A 24 -5.99 -1.76 -2.61
CA THR A 24 -6.10 -0.31 -2.79
C THR A 24 -4.78 0.35 -2.38
N VAL A 25 -4.18 1.09 -3.30
CA VAL A 25 -2.96 1.87 -3.09
C VAL A 25 -3.33 3.35 -3.05
N LEU A 26 -3.00 4.05 -1.97
CA LEU A 26 -3.10 5.50 -1.89
C LEU A 26 -1.75 6.13 -2.20
N CYS A 27 -1.69 6.95 -3.25
CA CYS A 27 -0.50 7.69 -3.65
C CYS A 27 -0.63 9.16 -3.22
N ILE A 28 0.35 9.66 -2.47
CA ILE A 28 0.39 11.04 -1.98
C ILE A 28 1.67 11.71 -2.49
N ASP A 29 1.52 12.65 -3.42
CA ASP A 29 2.61 13.40 -4.06
C ASP A 29 2.06 14.76 -4.54
N ASP A 30 2.80 15.84 -4.39
CA ASP A 30 2.32 17.17 -4.81
C ASP A 30 2.45 17.42 -6.31
N ASP A 31 3.14 16.53 -7.04
CA ASP A 31 3.23 16.55 -8.50
C ASP A 31 2.15 15.65 -9.16
N PRO A 32 1.15 16.24 -9.84
CA PRO A 32 0.12 15.48 -10.56
C PRO A 32 0.67 14.55 -11.65
N LEU A 33 1.83 14.88 -12.24
CA LEU A 33 2.46 14.03 -13.24
C LEU A 33 2.98 12.73 -12.59
N VAL A 34 3.56 12.84 -11.40
CA VAL A 34 4.02 11.67 -10.63
C VAL A 34 2.84 10.79 -10.22
N LEU A 35 1.74 11.38 -9.75
CA LEU A 35 0.51 10.66 -9.45
C LEU A 35 -0.07 9.95 -10.68
N HIS A 36 -0.04 10.60 -11.84
CA HIS A 36 -0.45 9.99 -13.11
C HIS A 36 0.44 8.79 -13.47
N CYS A 37 1.75 8.90 -13.30
CA CYS A 37 2.69 7.80 -13.50
C CYS A 37 2.39 6.63 -12.56
N TYR A 38 2.17 6.86 -11.26
CA TYR A 38 1.81 5.78 -10.34
C TYR A 38 0.54 5.06 -10.78
N ARG A 39 -0.48 5.80 -11.20
CA ARG A 39 -1.71 5.19 -11.70
C ARG A 39 -1.49 4.39 -12.99
N SER A 40 -0.64 4.87 -13.90
CA SER A 40 -0.43 4.24 -15.21
C SER A 40 0.22 2.86 -15.12
N PHE A 41 1.08 2.60 -14.13
CA PHE A 41 1.68 1.27 -13.95
C PHE A 41 1.03 0.43 -12.85
N LEU A 42 0.35 1.01 -11.86
CA LEU A 42 -0.33 0.24 -10.82
C LEU A 42 -1.70 -0.27 -11.25
N ALA A 43 -2.49 0.52 -11.98
CA ALA A 43 -3.84 0.08 -12.38
C ALA A 43 -3.83 -1.17 -13.29
N PRO A 44 -2.92 -1.30 -14.28
CA PRO A 44 -2.83 -2.52 -15.09
C PRO A 44 -2.42 -3.78 -14.30
N GLN A 45 -1.75 -3.59 -13.16
CA GLN A 45 -1.36 -4.67 -12.24
C GLN A 45 -2.51 -5.10 -11.31
N GLY A 46 -3.73 -4.56 -11.49
CA GLY A 46 -4.91 -4.91 -10.73
C GLY A 46 -5.09 -4.14 -9.41
N TYR A 47 -4.29 -3.09 -9.16
CA TYR A 47 -4.48 -2.25 -7.98
C TYR A 47 -5.58 -1.20 -8.19
N ARG A 48 -6.38 -0.96 -7.15
CA ARG A 48 -7.24 0.24 -7.08
C ARG A 48 -6.38 1.42 -6.62
N VAL A 49 -6.21 2.44 -7.46
CA VAL A 49 -5.32 3.57 -7.15
C VAL A 49 -6.14 4.78 -6.72
N LEU A 50 -5.88 5.26 -5.50
CA LEU A 50 -6.33 6.55 -4.98
C LEU A 50 -5.16 7.54 -5.02
N THR A 51 -5.43 8.80 -5.26
CA THR A 51 -4.39 9.84 -5.39
C THR A 51 -4.73 11.05 -4.54
N ALA A 52 -3.74 11.62 -3.87
CA ALA A 52 -3.85 12.88 -3.15
C ALA A 52 -2.68 13.80 -3.50
N THR A 53 -2.96 15.09 -3.70
CA THR A 53 -1.94 16.11 -4.04
C THR A 53 -1.31 16.76 -2.82
N ASP A 54 -1.78 16.43 -1.62
CA ASP A 54 -1.24 16.95 -0.38
C ASP A 54 -1.48 15.99 0.79
N GLY A 55 -0.73 16.21 1.87
CA GLY A 55 -0.77 15.34 3.04
C GLY A 55 -2.08 15.35 3.82
N LEU A 56 -2.85 16.44 3.81
CA LEU A 56 -4.13 16.52 4.53
C LEU A 56 -5.21 15.74 3.76
N GLN A 57 -5.27 15.94 2.44
CA GLN A 57 -6.13 15.14 1.57
C GLN A 57 -5.77 13.65 1.68
N GLY A 58 -4.47 13.33 1.69
CA GLY A 58 -3.99 11.96 1.86
C GLY A 58 -4.43 11.33 3.19
N LEU A 59 -4.33 12.06 4.30
CA LEU A 59 -4.80 11.58 5.61
C LEU A 59 -6.32 11.37 5.65
N ALA A 60 -7.09 12.27 5.03
CA ALA A 60 -8.54 12.13 4.94
C ALA A 60 -8.93 10.86 4.15
N LEU A 61 -8.36 10.67 2.96
CA LEU A 61 -8.59 9.49 2.13
C LEU A 61 -8.12 8.20 2.83
N ALA A 62 -6.99 8.23 3.53
CA ALA A 62 -6.52 7.08 4.29
C ALA A 62 -7.51 6.64 5.36
N THR A 63 -8.21 7.61 5.98
CA THR A 63 -9.21 7.35 7.02
C THR A 63 -10.53 6.85 6.44
N GLU A 64 -10.97 7.45 5.33
CA GLU A 64 -12.24 7.14 4.67
C GLU A 64 -12.20 5.80 3.93
N ASP A 65 -11.20 5.61 3.06
CA ASP A 65 -11.11 4.47 2.16
C ASP A 65 -10.33 3.28 2.72
N ARG A 66 -9.52 3.50 3.78
CA ARG A 66 -8.66 2.49 4.40
C ARG A 66 -7.86 1.68 3.36
N PRO A 67 -6.92 2.34 2.65
CA PRO A 67 -6.10 1.67 1.65
C PRO A 67 -5.25 0.57 2.29
N ASP A 68 -4.87 -0.42 1.49
CA ASP A 68 -4.02 -1.52 1.95
C ASP A 68 -2.55 -1.07 2.05
N VAL A 69 -2.13 -0.06 1.29
CA VAL A 69 -0.80 0.53 1.36
C VAL A 69 -0.82 2.00 0.94
N ILE A 70 0.07 2.80 1.53
CA ILE A 70 0.27 4.20 1.17
C ILE A 70 1.66 4.38 0.55
N LEU A 71 1.70 4.91 -0.68
CA LEU A 71 2.90 5.50 -1.28
C LEU A 71 2.93 6.98 -0.95
N LEU A 72 3.96 7.43 -0.24
CA LEU A 72 4.02 8.78 0.30
C LEU A 72 5.33 9.46 -0.07
N ASP A 73 5.26 10.58 -0.77
CA ASP A 73 6.42 11.44 -0.98
C ASP A 73 6.87 12.11 0.33
N VAL A 74 8.18 12.22 0.52
CA VAL A 74 8.78 12.87 1.70
C VAL A 74 8.77 14.38 1.57
N LEU A 75 8.94 14.90 0.35
CA LEU A 75 9.17 16.32 0.03
C LEU A 75 7.89 17.01 -0.45
N LEU A 76 6.78 16.80 0.26
CA LEU A 76 5.52 17.48 -0.01
C LEU A 76 5.58 18.97 0.41
N ARG A 77 4.73 19.77 -0.23
CA ARG A 77 4.45 21.15 0.20
C ARG A 77 3.69 21.14 1.53
N GLY A 78 4.26 21.79 2.55
CA GLY A 78 3.64 21.93 3.86
C GLY A 78 4.10 20.86 4.85
N LEU A 79 3.44 19.70 4.87
CA LEU A 79 3.77 18.62 5.81
C LEU A 79 4.77 17.64 5.19
N SER A 80 5.89 17.40 5.86
CA SER A 80 6.82 16.36 5.40
C SER A 80 6.16 14.97 5.45
N GLY A 81 6.51 14.09 4.51
CA GLY A 81 6.07 12.68 4.54
C GLY A 81 6.43 11.96 5.85
N TYR A 82 7.52 12.37 6.53
CA TYR A 82 7.83 11.84 7.85
C TYR A 82 6.81 12.26 8.92
N ASP A 83 6.27 13.48 8.87
CA ASP A 83 5.23 13.94 9.80
C ASP A 83 3.91 13.22 9.57
N ILE A 84 3.55 13.01 8.31
CA ILE A 84 2.35 12.25 7.94
C ILE A 84 2.49 10.80 8.42
N CYS A 85 3.66 10.19 8.22
CA CYS A 85 3.93 8.84 8.71
C CYS A 85 3.76 8.75 10.24
N ARG A 86 4.33 9.70 10.99
CA ARG A 86 4.15 9.79 12.46
C ARG A 86 2.69 9.99 12.86
N LYS A 87 1.93 10.79 12.11
CA LYS A 87 0.48 10.98 12.35
C LYS A 87 -0.29 9.68 12.14
N CYS A 88 -0.06 8.98 11.03
CA CYS A 88 -0.68 7.68 10.77
C CYS A 88 -0.38 6.67 11.89
N ARG A 89 0.84 6.63 12.42
CA ARG A 89 1.20 5.69 13.52
C ARG A 89 0.56 6.03 14.86
N ARG A 90 0.18 7.30 15.09
CA ARG A 90 -0.54 7.73 16.29
C ARG A 90 -2.05 7.48 16.19
N ASP A 91 -2.58 7.34 14.98
CA ASP A 91 -3.99 7.08 14.73
C ASP A 91 -4.28 5.56 14.74
N PRO A 92 -5.12 5.06 15.66
CA PRO A 92 -5.48 3.64 15.71
C PRO A 92 -6.10 3.10 14.41
N ALA A 93 -6.76 3.95 13.61
CA ALA A 93 -7.36 3.53 12.35
C ALA A 93 -6.34 3.37 11.22
N LEU A 94 -5.20 4.08 11.31
CA LEU A 94 -4.19 4.15 10.24
C LEU A 94 -2.88 3.41 10.60
N ARG A 95 -2.65 3.13 11.88
CA ARG A 95 -1.35 2.63 12.38
C ARG A 95 -0.94 1.27 11.81
N GLU A 96 -1.89 0.48 11.33
CA GLU A 96 -1.61 -0.84 10.73
C GLU A 96 -1.34 -0.74 9.22
N ILE A 97 -1.70 0.37 8.57
CA ILE A 97 -1.52 0.52 7.12
C ILE A 97 -0.02 0.71 6.82
N PRO A 98 0.62 -0.16 6.02
CA PRO A 98 2.01 0.00 5.65
C PRO A 98 2.20 1.27 4.81
N ILE A 99 3.26 2.00 5.13
CA ILE A 99 3.64 3.24 4.43
C ILE A 99 4.99 3.00 3.76
N ILE A 100 5.06 3.22 2.46
CA ILE A 100 6.28 3.24 1.68
C ILE A 100 6.61 4.70 1.37
N LEU A 101 7.72 5.19 1.92
CA LEU A 101 8.20 6.53 1.64
C LEU A 101 8.98 6.57 0.34
N LEU A 102 8.74 7.61 -0.47
CA LEU A 102 9.50 7.92 -1.67
C LEU A 102 10.20 9.27 -1.44
N THR A 103 11.49 9.38 -1.77
CA THR A 103 12.26 10.59 -1.45
C THR A 103 13.35 10.86 -2.47
N ALA A 104 13.44 12.10 -2.96
CA ALA A 104 14.57 12.55 -3.76
C ALA A 104 15.79 12.96 -2.90
N TRP A 105 15.63 12.99 -1.57
CA TRP A 105 16.73 13.28 -0.66
C TRP A 105 17.69 12.08 -0.59
N ASP A 106 18.90 12.26 -1.09
CA ASP A 106 19.99 11.28 -1.00
C ASP A 106 20.85 11.59 0.23
N HIS A 107 20.54 10.93 1.34
CA HIS A 107 21.35 11.01 2.55
C HIS A 107 21.39 9.66 3.26
N PRO A 108 22.56 9.25 3.82
CA PRO A 108 22.73 7.93 4.41
C PRO A 108 21.71 7.58 5.51
N SER A 109 21.17 8.60 6.18
CA SER A 109 20.20 8.43 7.27
C SER A 109 18.74 8.32 6.83
N VAL A 110 18.43 8.41 5.53
CA VAL A 110 17.04 8.45 5.03
C VAL A 110 16.26 7.20 5.41
N GLY A 111 16.85 6.01 5.21
CA GLY A 111 16.21 4.76 5.61
C GLY A 111 15.99 4.66 7.12
N GLN A 112 16.95 5.13 7.92
CA GLN A 112 16.84 5.18 9.39
C GLN A 112 15.74 6.16 9.83
N THR A 113 15.65 7.31 9.17
CA THR A 113 14.66 8.36 9.46
C THR A 113 13.26 7.91 9.09
N GLY A 114 13.10 7.27 7.93
CA GLY A 114 11.83 6.67 7.51
C GLY A 114 11.36 5.59 8.47
N ARG A 115 12.26 4.66 8.85
CA ARG A 115 11.95 3.63 9.83
C ARG A 115 11.58 4.21 11.20
N ALA A 116 12.31 5.22 11.67
CA ALA A 116 12.00 5.91 12.92
C ALA A 116 10.66 6.66 12.88
N ALA A 117 10.24 7.13 11.71
CA ALA A 117 8.92 7.72 11.50
C ALA A 117 7.79 6.67 11.43
N GLY A 118 8.12 5.38 11.26
CA GLY A 118 7.19 4.26 11.18
C GLY A 118 6.86 3.81 9.76
N ALA A 119 7.70 4.14 8.78
CA ALA A 119 7.56 3.61 7.43
C ALA A 119 7.93 2.12 7.39
N ALA A 120 7.18 1.35 6.61
CA ALA A 120 7.48 -0.05 6.35
C ALA A 120 8.67 -0.19 5.38
N ARG A 121 8.79 0.75 4.44
CA ARG A 121 9.92 0.82 3.50
C ARG A 121 10.19 2.26 3.10
N THR A 122 11.40 2.53 2.63
CA THR A 122 11.78 3.82 2.04
C THR A 122 12.54 3.55 0.75
N LEU A 123 12.15 4.22 -0.33
CA LEU A 123 12.78 4.13 -1.65
C LEU A 123 13.28 5.51 -2.06
N GLN A 124 14.45 5.54 -2.66
CA GLN A 124 15.03 6.75 -3.22
C GLN A 124 14.46 6.99 -4.62
N LYS A 125 14.11 8.24 -4.93
CA LYS A 125 13.75 8.68 -6.28
C LYS A 125 15.06 8.97 -7.06
N PRO A 126 15.13 8.61 -8.36
CA PRO A 126 14.12 7.90 -9.13
C PRO A 126 14.03 6.41 -8.73
N ALA A 127 12.81 5.91 -8.63
CA ALA A 127 12.53 4.49 -8.41
C ALA A 127 11.74 3.97 -9.60
N ASP A 128 12.23 2.90 -10.23
CA ASP A 128 11.56 2.32 -11.38
C ASP A 128 10.23 1.66 -10.96
N PRO A 129 9.22 1.61 -11.87
CA PRO A 129 7.92 1.00 -11.58
C PRO A 129 8.00 -0.39 -10.96
N GLU A 130 8.90 -1.24 -11.45
CA GLU A 130 9.13 -2.60 -10.94
C GLU A 130 9.57 -2.59 -9.48
N THR A 131 10.44 -1.66 -9.09
CA THR A 131 10.92 -1.51 -7.71
C THR A 131 9.77 -1.11 -6.78
N ILE A 132 8.87 -0.22 -7.24
CA ILE A 132 7.70 0.22 -6.48
C ILE A 132 6.69 -0.91 -6.34
N VAL A 133 6.40 -1.64 -7.42
CA VAL A 133 5.48 -2.79 -7.41
C VAL A 133 6.01 -3.89 -6.47
N ALA A 134 7.29 -4.23 -6.57
CA ALA A 134 7.92 -5.20 -5.68
C ALA A 134 7.86 -4.76 -4.22
N ALA A 135 8.04 -3.46 -3.94
CA ALA A 135 7.89 -2.90 -2.60
C ALA A 135 6.47 -3.09 -2.05
N ILE A 136 5.46 -2.81 -2.87
CA ILE A 136 4.04 -2.97 -2.52
C ILE A 136 3.74 -4.45 -2.24
N GLN A 137 4.12 -5.35 -3.13
CA GLN A 137 3.91 -6.79 -2.95
C GLN A 137 4.57 -7.29 -1.68
N GLN A 138 5.81 -6.88 -1.40
CA GLN A 138 6.53 -7.27 -0.19
C GLN A 138 5.83 -6.79 1.09
N VAL A 139 5.35 -5.54 1.15
CA VAL A 139 4.68 -5.03 2.37
C VAL A 139 3.26 -5.58 2.54
N LEU A 140 2.60 -5.95 1.45
CA LEU A 140 1.28 -6.59 1.46
C LEU A 140 1.36 -8.12 1.63
N GLY A 141 2.55 -8.71 1.59
CA GLY A 141 2.73 -10.17 1.61
C GLY A 141 2.18 -10.87 0.37
N LEU A 142 2.06 -10.17 -0.75
CA LEU A 142 1.61 -10.74 -2.02
C LEU A 142 2.78 -11.50 -2.68
N PRO A 143 2.50 -12.64 -3.34
CA PRO A 143 3.53 -13.32 -4.13
C PRO A 143 4.04 -12.39 -5.23
N CYS A 144 5.36 -12.31 -5.36
CA CYS A 144 6.00 -11.74 -6.53
C CYS A 144 5.79 -12.76 -7.66
N ASP A 145 4.85 -12.52 -8.58
CA ASP A 145 4.66 -13.39 -9.74
C ASP A 145 5.88 -13.28 -10.65
N PRO A 146 6.67 -14.37 -10.86
CA PRO A 146 7.83 -14.33 -11.75
C PRO A 146 7.45 -14.42 -13.25
N ALA A 147 6.16 -14.32 -13.59
CA ALA A 147 5.62 -14.62 -14.92
C ALA A 147 4.96 -13.39 -15.56
N ALA A 148 5.70 -12.30 -15.67
CA ALA A 148 5.44 -11.26 -16.67
C ALA A 148 6.68 -11.16 -17.57
N GLY A 149 6.82 -12.13 -18.47
CA GLY A 149 7.88 -12.24 -19.47
C GLY A 149 7.31 -12.73 -20.79
#